data_AF-A0A5N4DM73-F1
#
_entry.id   AF-A0A5N4DM73-F1
#
_cell.length_a   1.000
_cell.length_b   1.000
_cell.length_c   1.000
_cell.angle_alpha   90.00
_cell.angle_beta   90.00
_cell.angle_gamma   90.00
#
_symmetry.space_group_name_H-M   'P 1'
#
loop_
_entity.id
_entity.type
_entity.pdbx_description
1 polymer ?
#
loop_
_entity_poly.entity_id
_entity_poly.type
_entity_poly.pdbx_seq_one_letter_code
_entity_poly.pdbx_strand_id
1 'polypeptide(L)' 'MKKEDEEEDPLDQLISRSGCAASHYAVQECMAQHQDWRQCQPQVQAFRDCMSEQQARRREELQRRKEQSSAHS' A
#
# COMPACT_ATOMS: atom_id res chain seq x y z
N MET A 1 -10.59 -15.19 29.22
CA MET A 1 -9.47 -15.00 28.29
C MET A 1 -9.18 -13.52 28.18
N LYS A 2 -7.91 -13.11 28.22
CA LYS A 2 -7.54 -11.73 27.91
C LYS A 2 -7.95 -11.47 26.46
N LYS A 3 -8.74 -10.42 26.24
CA LYS A 3 -8.92 -9.80 24.93
C LYS A 3 -7.57 -9.18 24.62
N GLU A 4 -6.73 -9.94 23.94
CA GLU A 4 -5.56 -9.41 23.24
C GLU A 4 -6.19 -8.53 22.17
N ASP A 5 -6.14 -7.23 22.42
CA ASP A 5 -6.53 -6.20 21.48
C ASP A 5 -5.90 -6.56 20.12
N GLU A 6 -6.74 -6.84 19.14
CA GLU A 6 -6.38 -7.08 17.75
C GLU A 6 -5.65 -5.85 17.22
N GLU A 7 -4.36 -5.68 17.53
CA GLU A 7 -3.52 -4.76 16.80
C GLU A 7 -3.44 -5.29 15.37
N GLU A 8 -4.23 -4.70 14.47
CA GLU A 8 -4.11 -4.91 13.03
C GLU A 8 -2.64 -4.84 12.67
N ASP A 9 -2.16 -5.81 11.89
CA ASP A 9 -0.76 -5.88 11.51
C ASP A 9 -0.32 -4.51 10.94
N PRO A 10 0.80 -3.93 11.40
CA PRO A 10 1.23 -2.62 10.96
C PRO A 10 1.37 -2.50 9.43
N LEU A 11 1.72 -3.59 8.73
CA LEU A 11 1.76 -3.64 7.27
C LEU A 11 0.35 -3.54 6.68
N ASP A 12 -0.63 -4.27 7.22
CA ASP A 12 -2.02 -4.21 6.77
C ASP A 12 -2.61 -2.81 6.95
N GLN A 13 -2.31 -2.14 8.07
CA GLN A 13 -2.71 -0.74 8.28
C GLN A 13 -2.07 0.19 7.23
N LEU A 14 -0.79 -0.01 6.91
CA LEU A 14 -0.08 0.79 5.90
C LEU A 14 -0.67 0.58 4.51
N ILE A 15 -1.00 -0.65 4.15
CA ILE A 15 -1.60 -1.02 2.86
C ILE A 15 -3.02 -0.49 2.74
N SER A 16 -3.80 -0.55 3.81
CA SER A 16 -5.14 0.04 3.88
C SER A 16 -5.09 1.56 3.66
N ARG A 17 -4.13 2.25 4.30
CA ARG A 17 -3.94 3.70 4.16
C ARG A 17 -3.37 4.12 2.81
N SER A 18 -2.65 3.24 2.11
CA SER A 18 -2.05 3.57 0.81
C SER A 18 -3.07 3.60 -0.33
N GLY A 19 -4.24 2.98 -0.14
CA GLY A 19 -5.23 2.77 -1.20
C GLY A 19 -4.90 1.59 -2.12
N CYS A 20 -3.85 0.82 -1.82
CA CYS A 20 -3.42 -0.33 -2.63
C CYS A 20 -3.88 -1.69 -2.10
N ALA A 21 -4.84 -1.69 -1.16
CA ALA A 21 -5.35 -2.91 -0.52
C ALA A 21 -5.92 -3.92 -1.53
N ALA A 22 -6.64 -3.47 -2.56
CA ALA A 22 -7.19 -4.37 -3.58
C ALA A 22 -6.09 -5.17 -4.31
N SER A 23 -5.01 -4.52 -4.74
CA SER A 23 -3.89 -5.20 -5.40
C SER A 23 -3.12 -6.09 -4.43
N HIS A 24 -3.03 -5.73 -3.15
CA HIS A 24 -2.45 -6.59 -2.12
C HIS A 24 -3.27 -7.87 -1.92
N TYR A 25 -4.58 -7.77 -1.78
CA TYR A 25 -5.46 -8.93 -1.63
C TYR A 25 -5.44 -9.83 -2.88
N ALA A 26 -5.30 -9.26 -4.09
CA ALA A 26 -5.11 -10.05 -5.29
C ALA A 26 -3.83 -10.90 -5.26
N VAL A 27 -2.74 -10.39 -4.67
CA VAL A 27 -1.51 -11.17 -4.45
C VAL A 27 -1.76 -12.28 -3.43
N GLN A 28 -2.40 -11.96 -2.30
CA GLN A 28 -2.71 -12.96 -1.27
C GLN A 28 -3.59 -14.08 -1.83
N GLU A 29 -4.63 -13.75 -2.60
CA GLU A 29 -5.52 -14.70 -3.26
C GLU A 29 -4.75 -15.58 -4.25
N CYS A 30 -3.92 -15.00 -5.11
CA CYS A 30 -3.10 -15.80 -6.03
C CYS A 30 -2.16 -16.75 -5.30
N MET A 31 -1.50 -16.27 -4.24
CA MET A 31 -0.61 -17.10 -3.43
C MET A 31 -1.36 -18.20 -2.68
N ALA A 32 -2.58 -17.94 -2.21
CA ALA A 32 -3.43 -18.95 -1.59
C ALA A 32 -3.87 -20.04 -2.57
N GLN A 33 -4.11 -19.67 -3.84
CA GLN A 33 -4.52 -20.61 -4.90
C GLN A 33 -3.35 -21.43 -5.46
N HIS A 34 -2.24 -20.76 -5.80
CA HIS A 34 -1.16 -21.36 -6.59
C HIS A 34 0.07 -21.72 -5.77
N GLN A 35 0.35 -20.98 -4.69
CA GLN A 35 1.55 -21.10 -3.87
C GLN A 35 2.89 -21.03 -4.65
N ASP A 36 2.86 -20.54 -5.90
CA ASP A 36 4.05 -20.27 -6.72
C ASP A 36 4.04 -18.80 -7.15
N TRP A 37 4.98 -18.04 -6.60
CA TRP A 37 5.11 -16.61 -6.88
C TRP A 37 5.36 -16.29 -8.35
N ARG A 38 5.89 -17.25 -9.14
CA ARG A 38 6.09 -17.07 -10.59
C ARG A 38 4.78 -17.00 -11.34
N GLN A 39 3.74 -17.70 -10.87
CA GLN A 39 2.38 -17.61 -11.43
C GLN A 39 1.68 -16.32 -10.99
N CYS A 40 2.09 -15.75 -9.85
CA CYS A 40 1.52 -14.53 -9.29
C CYS A 40 2.22 -13.23 -9.73
N GLN A 41 3.13 -13.29 -10.71
CA GLN A 41 3.83 -12.12 -11.23
C GLN A 41 2.90 -10.97 -11.66
N PRO A 42 1.76 -11.22 -12.36
CA PRO A 42 0.85 -10.14 -12.74
C PRO A 42 0.27 -9.38 -11.53
N GLN A 43 -0.16 -10.10 -10.49
CA GLN A 43 -0.72 -9.52 -9.27
C GLN A 43 0.35 -8.76 -8.49
N VAL A 44 1.55 -9.33 -8.39
CA VAL A 44 2.70 -8.69 -7.73
C VAL A 44 3.10 -7.40 -8.46
N GLN A 45 3.10 -7.41 -9.79
CA GLN A 45 3.37 -6.22 -10.61
C GLN A 45 2.31 -5.14 -10.37
N ALA A 46 1.03 -5.49 -10.39
CA ALA A 46 -0.06 -4.55 -10.12
C ALA A 46 0.04 -3.92 -8.71
N PHE A 47 0.44 -4.70 -7.70
CA PHE A 47 0.66 -4.16 -6.36
C PHE A 47 1.85 -3.21 -6.31
N ARG A 48 2.96 -3.54 -6.99
CA ARG A 48 4.14 -2.67 -7.10
C ARG A 48 3.80 -1.36 -7.79
N ASP A 49 3.08 -1.40 -8.90
CA ASP A 49 2.71 -0.22 -9.68
C ASP A 49 1.85 0.73 -8.83
N CYS A 50 0.83 0.20 -8.15
CA CYS A 50 0.00 0.99 -7.25
C CYS A 50 0.82 1.68 -6.15
N MET A 51 1.73 0.94 -5.49
CA MET A 51 2.55 1.50 -4.43
C MET A 51 3.54 2.55 -4.95
N SER A 52 4.10 2.35 -6.16
CA SER A 52 4.96 3.34 -6.81
C SER A 52 4.21 4.64 -7.15
N GLU A 53 2.99 4.54 -7.66
CA GLU A 53 2.11 5.69 -7.91
C GLU A 53 1.76 6.42 -6.62
N GLN A 54 1.37 5.69 -5.56
CA GLN A 54 1.08 6.28 -4.25
C GLN A 54 2.28 7.07 -3.73
N GLN A 55 3.49 6.53 -3.86
CA GLN A 55 4.68 7.21 -3.39
C GLN A 55 4.97 8.48 -4.18
N ALA A 56 4.75 8.46 -5.49
CA ALA A 56 4.87 9.65 -6.35
C ALA A 56 3.88 10.73 -5.93
N ARG A 57 2.59 10.38 -5.79
CA ARG A 57 1.53 11.29 -5.32
C ARG A 57 1.87 11.91 -3.96
N ARG A 58 2.34 11.10 -3.01
CA ARG A 58 2.73 11.59 -1.68
C ARG A 58 3.91 12.57 -1.75
N ARG A 59 4.90 12.33 -2.62
CA ARG A 59 6.03 13.27 -2.82
C ARG A 59 5.55 14.60 -3.40
N GLU A 60 4.69 14.56 -4.41
CA GLU A 60 4.11 15.76 -5.02
C GLU A 60 3.28 16.56 -4.02
N GLU A 61 2.43 15.91 -3.22
CA GLU A 61 1.64 16.57 -2.17
C GLU A 61 2.53 17.26 -1.13
N LEU A 62 3.61 16.61 -0.70
CA LEU A 62 4.57 17.19 0.23
C LEU A 62 5.27 18.41 -0.36
N GLN A 63 5.65 18.36 -1.65
CA GLN A 63 6.23 19.49 -2.33
C GLN A 63 5.26 20.67 -2.41
N ARG A 64 4.01 20.42 -2.83
CA ARG A 64 2.96 21.46 -2.90
C ARG A 64 2.71 22.11 -1.54
N ARG A 65 2.69 21.33 -0.46
CA ARG A 65 2.54 21.85 0.92
C ARG A 65 3.71 22.75 1.33
N LYS A 66 4.94 22.40 0.94
CA LYS A 66 6.13 23.24 1.19
C LYS A 66 6.06 24.55 0.43
N GLU A 67 5.70 24.52 -0.85
CA GLU A 67 5.52 25.72 -1.67
C GLU A 67 4.45 26.65 -1.10
N GLN A 68 3.30 26.09 -0.68
CA GLN A 68 2.23 26.85 -0.02
C GLN A 68 2.66 27.48 1.31
N SER A 69 3.41 26.75 2.13
CA SER A 69 3.95 27.27 3.40
C SER A 69 4.99 28.36 3.18
N SER A 70 5.81 28.25 2.14
CA SER A 70 6.80 29.26 1.76
C SER A 70 6.17 30.52 1.17
N ALA A 71 5.00 30.41 0.54
CA ALA A 71 4.27 31.54 -0.01
C ALA A 71 3.47 32.33 1.04
N HIS A 72 3.21 31.74 2.21
CA HIS A 72 2.50 32.35 3.34
C HIS A 72 3.45 32.85 4.45
N SER A 73 4.77 32.68 4.30
CA SER A 73 5.80 33.24 5.18
C SER A 73 6.41 34.50 4.54
#